data_AF-A0A6J6DGE2-F1
#
_entry.id   AF-A0A6J6DGE2-F1
#
_cell.length_a   1.000
_cell.length_b   1.000
_cell.length_c   1.000
_cell.angle_alpha   90.00
_cell.angle_beta   90.00
_cell.angle_gamma   90.00
#
_symmetry.space_group_name_H-M   'P 1'
#
loop_
_entity.id
_entity.type
_entity.pdbx_description
1 polymer ?
#
loop_
_entity_poly.entity_id
_entity_poly.type
_entity_poly.pdbx_seq_one_letter_code
_entity_poly.pdbx_strand_id
1 'polypeptide(L)'
;MEIERVENWTKLPLALKGPIVWTYPVPTRMGLAKGDLVLEIGFDSDCDSTLRDEIRGITETELIENSTTDVVDAVIIWWRDGDGDLVDELMDAITYLAENGSIWVLTPKVGRDGHVEPSDIQDAAPVAGLSQTSTIALAKDWTATRLVARKSVKR
;
A
#
# COMPACT_ATOMS: atom_id res chain seq x y z
N MET A 1 -37.25 -10.04 -9.68
CA MET A 1 -36.93 -8.62 -9.47
C MET A 1 -35.51 -8.43 -9.93
N GLU A 2 -35.39 -8.04 -11.19
CA GLU A 2 -34.14 -7.82 -11.88
C GLU A 2 -33.80 -6.34 -11.67
N ILE A 3 -32.68 -6.04 -11.01
CA ILE A 3 -32.27 -4.66 -10.77
C ILE A 3 -31.58 -4.19 -12.04
N GLU A 4 -32.31 -3.46 -12.88
CA GLU A 4 -31.73 -2.79 -14.04
C GLU A 4 -30.68 -1.77 -13.59
N ARG A 5 -29.48 -1.93 -14.14
CA ARG A 5 -28.32 -1.07 -13.91
C ARG A 5 -28.59 0.30 -14.55
N VAL A 6 -28.85 1.32 -13.73
CA VAL A 6 -29.07 2.69 -14.19
C VAL A 6 -27.75 3.34 -14.63
N GLU A 7 -27.46 3.30 -15.93
CA GLU A 7 -26.25 3.84 -16.56
C GLU A 7 -26.29 5.35 -16.88
N ASN A 8 -27.17 6.15 -16.28
CA ASN A 8 -27.27 7.58 -16.63
C ASN A 8 -27.40 8.54 -15.44
N TRP A 9 -26.24 8.77 -14.81
CA TRP A 9 -26.04 9.66 -13.65
C TRP A 9 -26.36 11.15 -13.91
N THR A 10 -26.40 11.57 -15.18
CA THR A 10 -26.62 12.99 -15.55
C THR A 10 -28.05 13.47 -15.24
N LYS A 11 -29.01 12.55 -15.10
CA LYS A 11 -30.44 12.85 -14.92
C LYS A 11 -30.94 12.80 -13.46
N LEU A 12 -30.07 12.55 -12.47
CA LEU A 12 -30.49 12.50 -11.07
C LEU A 12 -30.71 13.90 -10.46
N PRO A 13 -31.70 14.07 -9.57
CA PRO A 13 -31.97 15.35 -8.89
C PRO A 13 -30.81 15.75 -7.97
N LEU A 14 -30.56 17.07 -7.83
CA LEU A 14 -29.39 17.63 -7.12
C LEU A 14 -29.28 17.16 -5.66
N ALA A 15 -30.40 16.86 -5.00
CA ALA A 15 -30.43 16.34 -3.63
C ALA A 15 -29.90 14.89 -3.48
N LEU A 16 -29.79 14.14 -4.59
CA LEU A 16 -29.20 12.79 -4.64
C LEU A 16 -27.78 12.79 -5.23
N LYS A 17 -27.30 13.94 -5.69
CA LYS A 17 -25.90 14.14 -6.05
C LYS A 17 -25.12 14.42 -4.75
N GLY A 18 -24.90 13.36 -3.97
CA GLY A 18 -23.91 13.40 -2.89
C GLY A 18 -22.56 13.90 -3.42
N PRO A 19 -21.66 14.39 -2.55
CA PRO A 19 -20.32 14.73 -2.99
C PRO A 19 -19.76 13.54 -3.75
N ILE A 20 -19.18 13.80 -4.93
CA ILE A 20 -18.44 12.79 -5.70
C ILE A 20 -17.60 12.02 -4.68
N VAL A 21 -17.91 10.74 -4.49
CA VAL A 21 -17.25 9.91 -3.48
C VAL A 21 -15.82 9.76 -3.95
N TRP A 22 -14.96 10.68 -3.52
CA TRP A 22 -13.53 10.47 -3.50
C TRP A 22 -13.35 9.26 -2.60
N THR A 23 -12.92 8.15 -3.20
CA THR A 23 -12.78 6.85 -2.56
C THR A 23 -12.07 7.04 -1.22
N TYR A 24 -12.71 6.58 -0.15
CA TYR A 24 -12.06 6.34 1.15
C TYR A 24 -10.75 5.57 0.93
N PRO A 25 -9.79 5.59 1.88
CA PRO A 25 -8.72 4.62 1.83
C PRO A 25 -9.31 3.22 1.62
N VAL A 26 -8.65 2.39 0.82
CA VAL A 26 -9.13 1.02 0.52
C VAL A 26 -8.13 -0.04 0.99
N PRO A 27 -7.71 -0.03 2.28
CA PRO A 27 -6.78 -1.03 2.81
C PRO A 27 -7.36 -2.45 2.78
N THR A 28 -8.67 -2.59 2.63
CA THR A 28 -9.31 -3.90 2.31
C THR A 28 -8.74 -4.56 1.04
N ARG A 29 -8.16 -3.78 0.12
CA ARG A 29 -7.48 -4.29 -1.09
C ARG A 29 -6.03 -4.73 -0.83
N MET A 30 -5.49 -4.49 0.36
CA MET A 30 -4.15 -4.92 0.75
C MET A 30 -4.10 -6.41 1.11
N GLY A 31 -5.27 -7.03 1.34
CA GLY A 31 -5.36 -8.45 1.69
C GLY A 31 -4.89 -8.76 3.12
N LEU A 32 -4.85 -7.76 3.99
CA LEU A 32 -4.56 -7.91 5.42
C LEU A 32 -5.73 -8.59 6.14
N ALA A 33 -5.40 -9.36 7.16
CA ALA A 33 -6.34 -10.08 8.01
C ALA A 33 -6.19 -9.70 9.48
N LYS A 34 -7.22 -10.02 10.27
CA LYS A 34 -7.19 -9.87 11.72
C LYS A 34 -6.05 -10.71 12.31
N GLY A 35 -5.24 -10.07 13.15
CA GLY A 35 -4.07 -10.66 13.81
C GLY A 35 -2.76 -10.43 13.06
N ASP A 36 -2.80 -9.95 11.81
CA ASP A 36 -1.58 -9.68 11.05
C ASP A 36 -0.73 -8.62 11.75
N LEU A 37 0.58 -8.88 11.85
CA LEU A 37 1.55 -7.91 12.33
C LEU A 37 2.05 -7.08 11.14
N VAL A 38 1.98 -5.76 11.28
CA VAL A 38 2.35 -4.82 10.22
C VAL A 38 3.47 -3.90 10.71
N LEU A 39 4.62 -3.98 10.04
CA LEU A 39 5.71 -3.03 10.20
C LEU A 39 5.50 -1.84 9.28
N GLU A 40 5.69 -0.63 9.79
CA GLU A 40 5.58 0.63 9.08
C GLU A 40 6.92 1.36 9.08
N ILE A 41 7.40 1.69 7.89
CA ILE A 41 8.69 2.36 7.67
C ILE A 41 8.45 3.67 6.91
N GLY A 42 9.20 4.71 7.28
CA GLY A 42 9.14 6.02 6.61
C GLY A 42 7.91 6.86 6.98
N PHE A 43 7.23 6.55 8.09
CA PHE A 43 6.11 7.39 8.53
C PHE A 43 6.57 8.83 8.85
N ASP A 44 5.87 9.82 8.28
CA ASP A 44 6.07 11.24 8.56
C ASP A 44 4.71 11.96 8.45
N SER A 45 4.69 13.27 8.66
CA SER A 45 3.52 14.14 8.76
C SER A 45 2.66 14.24 7.49
N ASP A 46 3.19 13.86 6.33
CA ASP A 46 2.49 13.79 5.03
C ASP A 46 1.78 12.45 4.79
N CYS A 47 2.05 11.43 5.62
CA CYS A 47 1.39 10.13 5.54
C CYS A 47 -0.10 10.23 5.89
N ASP A 48 -0.90 9.38 5.27
CA ASP A 48 -2.35 9.36 5.50
C ASP A 48 -2.69 8.64 6.82
N SER A 49 -3.02 9.41 7.86
CA SER A 49 -3.41 8.86 9.17
C SER A 49 -4.71 8.06 9.12
N THR A 50 -5.62 8.39 8.21
CA THR A 50 -6.89 7.64 8.06
C THR A 50 -6.61 6.24 7.52
N LEU A 51 -5.68 6.12 6.56
CA LEU A 51 -5.22 4.81 6.09
C LEU A 51 -4.62 3.98 7.23
N ARG A 52 -3.78 4.58 8.10
CA ARG A 52 -3.21 3.88 9.27
C ARG A 52 -4.29 3.37 10.21
N ASP A 53 -5.26 4.22 10.54
CA ASP A 53 -6.35 3.85 11.45
C ASP A 53 -7.23 2.74 10.87
N GLU A 54 -7.50 2.75 9.56
CA GLU A 54 -8.23 1.68 8.90
C GLU A 54 -7.45 0.36 8.85
N ILE A 55 -6.12 0.40 8.66
CA ILE A 55 -5.26 -0.80 8.73
C ILE A 55 -5.34 -1.41 10.14
N ARG A 56 -5.15 -0.60 11.20
CA ARG A 56 -5.31 -1.05 12.59
C ARG A 56 -6.70 -1.62 12.84
N GLY A 57 -7.74 -1.04 12.24
CA GLY A 57 -9.10 -1.55 12.34
C GLY A 57 -9.31 -2.91 11.68
N ILE A 58 -8.62 -3.20 10.57
CA ILE A 58 -8.67 -4.50 9.89
C ILE A 58 -7.88 -5.56 10.64
N THR A 59 -6.65 -5.21 11.05
CA THR A 59 -5.74 -6.17 11.69
C THR A 59 -6.06 -6.37 13.17
N GLU A 60 -6.72 -5.41 13.82
CA GLU A 60 -6.86 -5.33 15.28
C GLU A 60 -5.51 -5.38 16.03
N THR A 61 -4.45 -4.91 15.36
CA THR A 61 -3.08 -4.82 15.89
C THR A 61 -2.57 -3.39 15.74
N GLU A 62 -1.59 -3.02 16.56
CA GLU A 62 -0.88 -1.76 16.38
C GLU A 62 0.17 -1.88 15.27
N LEU A 63 0.40 -0.75 14.58
CA LEU A 63 1.48 -0.63 13.62
C LEU A 63 2.81 -0.55 14.36
N ILE A 64 3.76 -1.39 13.98
CA ILE A 64 5.12 -1.37 14.53
C ILE A 64 5.92 -0.35 13.72
N GLU A 65 6.60 0.60 14.36
CA GLU A 65 7.26 1.71 13.67
C GLU A 65 8.77 1.47 13.49
N ASN A 66 9.27 1.68 12.28
CA ASN A 66 10.66 1.67 11.83
C ASN A 66 11.39 0.30 11.86
N SER A 67 11.34 -0.43 12.97
CA SER A 67 12.00 -1.73 13.07
C SER A 67 11.38 -2.65 14.12
N THR A 68 11.69 -3.94 14.01
CA THR A 68 11.18 -4.98 14.92
C THR A 68 12.14 -6.15 15.02
N THR A 69 12.05 -6.94 16.08
CA THR A 69 12.72 -8.25 16.18
C THR A 69 11.80 -9.41 15.86
N ASP A 70 10.50 -9.14 15.74
CA ASP A 70 9.48 -10.13 15.44
C ASP A 70 9.28 -10.28 13.94
N VAL A 71 8.83 -11.47 13.53
CA VAL A 71 8.46 -11.72 12.13
C VAL A 71 7.08 -11.10 11.87
N VAL A 72 6.96 -10.32 10.79
CA VAL A 72 5.72 -9.61 10.42
C VAL A 72 5.07 -10.18 9.16
N ASP A 73 3.75 -10.04 9.07
CA ASP A 73 2.96 -10.53 7.94
C ASP A 73 2.97 -9.54 6.76
N ALA A 74 3.11 -8.24 7.06
CA ALA A 74 3.28 -7.21 6.05
C ALA A 74 4.25 -6.12 6.50
N VAL A 75 4.92 -5.53 5.51
CA VAL A 75 5.67 -4.28 5.69
C VAL A 75 5.05 -3.20 4.81
N ILE A 76 4.78 -2.04 5.38
CA ILE A 76 4.34 -0.83 4.69
C ILE A 76 5.51 0.13 4.67
N ILE A 77 5.89 0.59 3.48
CA ILE A 77 6.98 1.56 3.29
C ILE A 77 6.35 2.80 2.67
N TRP A 78 6.38 3.92 3.39
CA TRP A 78 6.07 5.23 2.84
C TRP A 78 7.34 5.76 2.17
N TRP A 79 7.35 5.79 0.84
CA TRP A 79 8.53 6.10 0.05
C TRP A 79 8.31 7.33 -0.81
N ARG A 80 9.17 8.33 -0.66
CA ARG A 80 9.24 9.52 -1.51
C ARG A 80 10.50 9.49 -2.35
N ASP A 81 10.46 10.21 -3.46
CA ASP A 81 11.68 10.52 -4.21
C ASP A 81 12.63 11.33 -3.32
N GLY A 82 13.88 10.89 -3.26
CA GLY A 82 14.91 11.47 -2.38
C GLY A 82 15.06 10.82 -1.00
N ASP A 83 14.22 9.85 -0.61
CA ASP A 83 14.32 9.17 0.70
C ASP A 83 15.57 8.29 0.83
N GLY A 84 16.22 7.92 -0.29
CA GLY A 84 17.46 7.16 -0.30
C GLY A 84 17.51 6.11 -1.40
N ASP A 85 18.03 4.93 -1.09
CA ASP A 85 18.06 3.78 -1.99
C ASP A 85 16.94 2.80 -1.67
N LEU A 86 15.97 2.69 -2.58
CA LEU A 86 14.83 1.79 -2.42
C LEU A 86 15.25 0.32 -2.40
N VAL A 87 16.34 -0.05 -3.08
CA VAL A 87 16.81 -1.44 -3.09
C VAL A 87 17.24 -1.87 -1.69
N ASP A 88 18.03 -1.04 -1.02
CA ASP A 88 18.53 -1.33 0.33
C ASP A 88 17.35 -1.39 1.32
N GLU A 89 16.42 -0.44 1.25
CA GLU A 89 15.23 -0.43 2.10
C GLU A 89 14.35 -1.69 1.89
N LEU A 90 14.18 -2.11 0.64
CA LEU A 90 13.45 -3.35 0.32
C LEU A 90 14.18 -4.59 0.86
N MET A 91 15.51 -4.63 0.77
CA MET A 91 16.32 -5.73 1.29
C MET A 91 16.22 -5.82 2.81
N ASP A 92 16.28 -4.69 3.51
CA ASP A 92 16.10 -4.62 4.96
C ASP A 92 14.68 -5.02 5.36
N ALA A 93 13.65 -4.54 4.65
CA ALA A 93 12.26 -4.89 4.88
C ALA A 93 11.98 -6.41 4.73
N ILE A 94 12.64 -7.08 3.78
CA ILE A 94 12.52 -8.55 3.62
C ILE A 94 12.98 -9.30 4.87
N THR A 95 13.95 -8.77 5.63
CA THR A 95 14.50 -9.47 6.79
C THR A 95 13.50 -9.65 7.93
N TYR A 96 12.50 -8.77 8.01
CA TYR A 96 11.41 -8.86 8.99
C TYR A 96 10.25 -9.73 8.51
N LEU A 97 10.16 -10.00 7.21
CA LEU A 97 8.95 -10.49 6.57
C LEU A 97 8.79 -12.02 6.69
N ALA A 98 7.59 -12.46 7.02
CA ALA A 98 7.21 -13.86 6.94
C ALA A 98 7.35 -14.40 5.50
N GLU A 99 7.51 -15.73 5.34
CA GLU A 99 7.72 -16.38 4.03
C GLU A 99 6.63 -16.04 2.99
N ASN A 100 5.39 -15.87 3.44
CA ASN A 100 4.25 -15.52 2.58
C ASN A 100 3.81 -14.05 2.72
N GLY A 101 4.60 -13.24 3.42
CA GLY A 101 4.27 -11.84 3.66
C GLY A 101 4.37 -11.00 2.37
N SER A 102 3.88 -9.78 2.45
CA SER A 102 3.99 -8.81 1.36
C SER A 102 4.50 -7.46 1.82
N ILE A 103 5.27 -6.82 0.95
CA ILE A 103 5.71 -5.44 1.12
C ILE A 103 4.81 -4.54 0.29
N TRP A 104 4.33 -3.46 0.89
CA TRP A 104 3.54 -2.44 0.25
C TRP A 104 4.34 -1.14 0.21
N VAL A 105 4.85 -0.80 -0.97
CA VAL A 105 5.52 0.47 -1.21
C VAL A 105 4.47 1.51 -1.58
N LEU A 106 4.25 2.47 -0.69
CA LEU A 106 3.32 3.57 -0.86
C LEU A 106 4.12 4.77 -1.38
N THR A 107 3.73 5.33 -2.52
CA THR A 107 4.36 6.52 -3.09
C THR A 107 3.37 7.65 -3.33
N PRO A 108 3.79 8.92 -3.21
CA PRO A 108 2.94 10.05 -3.54
C PRO A 108 2.48 9.97 -5.00
N LYS A 109 1.21 10.31 -5.25
CA LYS A 109 0.65 10.35 -6.60
C LYS A 109 1.32 11.41 -7.48
N VAL A 110 1.26 11.21 -8.79
CA VAL A 110 1.76 12.15 -9.80
C VAL A 110 1.30 13.58 -9.49
N GLY A 111 2.24 14.53 -9.50
CA GLY A 111 1.99 15.94 -9.20
C GLY A 111 2.00 16.29 -7.70
N ARG A 112 2.30 15.33 -6.82
CA ARG A 112 2.64 15.57 -5.42
C ARG A 112 4.15 15.64 -5.22
N ASP A 113 4.55 16.33 -4.16
CA ASP A 113 5.94 16.37 -3.75
C ASP A 113 6.42 14.96 -3.35
N GLY A 114 7.68 14.66 -3.63
CA GLY A 114 8.23 13.31 -3.42
C GLY A 114 7.63 12.23 -4.32
N HIS A 115 7.00 12.58 -5.45
CA HIS A 115 6.50 11.58 -6.40
C HIS A 115 7.63 10.69 -6.93
N VAL A 116 7.42 9.39 -6.87
CA VAL A 116 8.34 8.36 -7.35
C VAL A 116 7.83 7.80 -8.66
N GLU A 117 8.69 7.73 -9.68
CA GLU A 117 8.32 7.17 -10.97
C GLU A 117 8.05 5.66 -10.84
N PRO A 118 7.00 5.11 -11.48
CA PRO A 118 6.73 3.68 -11.41
C PRO A 118 7.90 2.79 -11.86
N SER A 119 8.75 3.29 -12.75
CA SER A 119 9.97 2.59 -13.20
C SER A 119 10.95 2.34 -12.07
N ASP A 120 11.08 3.25 -11.11
CA ASP A 120 12.05 3.13 -10.03
C ASP A 120 11.74 1.91 -9.15
N ILE A 121 10.45 1.67 -8.89
CA ILE A 121 9.99 0.47 -8.18
C ILE A 121 10.16 -0.78 -9.05
N GLN A 122 9.87 -0.68 -10.35
CA GLN A 122 10.02 -1.81 -11.30
C GLN A 122 11.48 -2.27 -11.43
N ASP A 123 12.42 -1.34 -11.34
CA ASP A 123 13.85 -1.60 -11.44
C ASP A 123 14.44 -2.05 -10.08
N ALA A 124 13.97 -1.49 -8.97
CA ALA A 124 14.45 -1.86 -7.63
C ALA A 124 13.98 -3.25 -7.17
N ALA A 125 12.69 -3.56 -7.35
CA ALA A 125 12.09 -4.82 -6.91
C ALA A 125 12.86 -6.09 -7.35
N PRO A 126 13.23 -6.29 -8.64
CA PRO A 126 13.99 -7.46 -9.06
C PRO A 126 15.37 -7.58 -8.41
N VAL A 127 16.05 -6.45 -8.17
CA VAL A 127 17.37 -6.42 -7.53
C VAL A 127 17.27 -6.88 -6.08
N ALA A 128 16.22 -6.47 -5.37
CA ALA A 128 15.90 -6.93 -4.02
C ALA A 128 15.31 -8.37 -3.97
N GLY A 129 15.22 -9.08 -5.10
CA GLY A 129 14.65 -10.44 -5.14
C GLY A 129 13.12 -10.49 -5.04
N LEU A 130 12.44 -9.37 -5.26
CA LEU A 130 10.99 -9.23 -5.21
C LEU A 130 10.35 -9.21 -6.60
N SER A 131 9.05 -9.46 -6.63
CA SER A 131 8.21 -9.26 -7.80
C SER A 131 7.03 -8.37 -7.47
N GLN A 132 6.79 -7.37 -8.32
CA GLN A 132 5.57 -6.58 -8.30
C GLN A 132 4.38 -7.43 -8.74
N THR A 133 3.28 -7.34 -7.98
CA THR A 133 2.07 -8.15 -8.23
C THR A 133 0.84 -7.32 -8.49
N SER A 134 0.76 -6.10 -7.95
CA SER A 134 -0.34 -5.17 -8.20
C SER A 134 0.05 -3.76 -7.80
N THR A 135 -0.65 -2.77 -8.36
CA THR A 135 -0.59 -1.37 -7.93
C THR A 135 -2.00 -0.82 -7.86
N ILE A 136 -2.32 -0.13 -6.76
CA ILE A 136 -3.66 0.40 -6.49
C ILE A 136 -3.57 1.84 -5.97
N ALA A 137 -4.53 2.68 -6.34
CA ALA A 137 -4.71 3.97 -5.67
C ALA A 137 -5.31 3.70 -4.28
N LEU A 138 -4.46 3.74 -3.25
CA LEU A 138 -4.81 3.25 -1.92
C LEU A 138 -5.45 4.33 -1.04
N ALA A 139 -4.98 5.57 -1.16
CA ALA A 139 -5.50 6.72 -0.42
C ALA A 139 -5.65 7.94 -1.34
N LYS A 140 -6.05 9.08 -0.78
CA LYS A 140 -6.25 10.32 -1.56
C LYS A 140 -4.98 10.71 -2.32
N ASP A 141 -3.84 10.69 -1.63
CA ASP A 141 -2.58 11.23 -2.12
C ASP A 141 -1.51 10.16 -2.36
N TRP A 142 -1.83 8.90 -2.06
CA TRP A 142 -0.89 7.78 -2.13
C TRP A 142 -1.36 6.66 -3.06
N THR A 143 -0.41 6.12 -3.81
CA THR A 143 -0.53 4.87 -4.58
C THR A 143 0.25 3.79 -3.86
N ALA A 144 -0.27 2.56 -3.81
CA ALA A 144 0.41 1.44 -3.17
C ALA A 144 0.76 0.37 -4.19
N THR A 145 2.00 -0.09 -4.16
CA THR A 145 2.53 -1.16 -5.01
C THR A 145 2.88 -2.36 -4.15
N ARG A 146 2.28 -3.51 -4.47
CA ARG A 146 2.50 -4.77 -3.76
C ARG A 146 3.66 -5.54 -4.34
N LEU A 147 4.64 -5.83 -3.49
CA LEU A 147 5.81 -6.65 -3.78
C LEU A 147 5.77 -7.92 -2.93
N VAL A 148 6.19 -9.05 -3.52
CA VAL A 148 6.30 -10.33 -2.83
C VAL A 148 7.63 -11.00 -3.17
N ALA A 149 8.17 -11.78 -2.23
CA ALA A 149 9.37 -12.55 -2.46
C ALA A 149 9.20 -13.50 -3.66
N ARG A 150 10.22 -13.54 -4.53
CA ARG A 150 10.24 -14.51 -5.62
C ARG A 150 10.42 -15.90 -5.01
N LYS A 151 9.49 -16.80 -5.28
CA LYS A 151 9.69 -18.22 -4.99
C LYS A 151 10.86 -18.71 -5.84
N SER A 152 11.98 -19.01 -5.19
CA SER A 152 13.12 -19.65 -5.85
C SER A 152 12.66 -21.02 -6.34
N VAL A 153 12.56 -21.18 -7.67
CA VAL A 153 12.42 -22.51 -8.27
C VAL A 153 13.76 -23.20 -8.07
N LYS A 154 13.89 -23.97 -6.98
CA LYS A 154 15.00 -24.93 -6.84
C LYS A 154 14.96 -25.84 -8.08
N ARG A 155 15.97 -25.70 -8.94
CA ARG A 155 16.25 -26.64 -10.02
C ARG A 155 17.03 -27.84 -9.50
#